data_AF-A0A6P0VVK8-F1
#
_entry.id   AF-A0A6P0VVK8-F1
#
_cell.length_a   1.000
_cell.length_b   1.000
_cell.length_c   1.000
_cell.angle_alpha   90.00
_cell.angle_beta   90.00
_cell.angle_gamma   90.00
#
_symmetry.space_group_name_H-M   'P 1'
#
loop_
_entity.id
_entity.type
_entity.pdbx_description
1 polymer ?
#
loop_
_entity_poly.entity_id
_entity_poly.type
_entity_poly.pdbx_seq_one_letter_code
_entity_poly.pdbx_strand_id
1 'polypeptide(L)'
;MKIDLLVFPQKIFRFLIILVLTLSLLSITTQIILRFSENNILLLAIAKIFYVDSEGNLPSLYSALSLLSCSILLAAIAFVKKFENKRYVNYWIGLSLIFLFLFWDESVQIHEKLLDTSLPTQILSLFGLERQGVFTFSWIVVAIPLLMVFSLFYFKFFLSLSFRIKRLFLIAMLTFVGGALGMEM
;
A
#
# COMPACT_ATOMS: atom_id res chain seq x y z
N MET A 1 -20.44 -21.04 -14.70
CA MET A 1 -21.09 -20.37 -13.55
C MET A 1 -20.91 -18.87 -13.72
N LYS A 2 -21.99 -18.09 -13.88
CA LYS A 2 -21.91 -16.62 -13.86
C LYS A 2 -22.06 -16.18 -12.40
N ILE A 3 -21.06 -15.49 -11.87
CA ILE A 3 -21.15 -14.84 -10.56
C ILE A 3 -21.56 -13.41 -10.85
N ASP A 4 -22.85 -13.09 -10.64
CA ASP A 4 -23.37 -11.75 -10.84
C ASP A 4 -23.22 -10.95 -9.54
N LEU A 5 -22.06 -10.34 -9.35
CA LEU A 5 -21.81 -9.39 -8.27
C LEU A 5 -22.31 -8.01 -8.70
N LEU A 6 -23.35 -7.50 -8.03
CA LEU A 6 -23.84 -6.13 -8.20
C LEU A 6 -22.87 -5.15 -7.53
N VAL A 7 -21.80 -4.79 -8.25
CA VAL A 7 -20.82 -3.79 -7.81
C VAL A 7 -21.10 -2.47 -8.50
N PHE A 8 -21.07 -1.37 -7.74
CA PHE A 8 -21.12 0.00 -8.27
C PHE A 8 -19.76 0.68 -8.05
N PRO A 9 -18.77 0.48 -8.95
CA PRO A 9 -17.39 0.94 -8.73
C PRO A 9 -17.29 2.43 -8.44
N GLN A 10 -18.12 3.24 -9.10
CA GLN A 10 -18.12 4.70 -8.91
C GLN A 10 -18.60 5.12 -7.53
N LYS A 11 -19.60 4.43 -6.96
CA LYS A 11 -20.11 4.72 -5.61
C LYS A 11 -19.08 4.33 -4.56
N ILE A 12 -18.46 3.16 -4.72
CA ILE A 12 -17.40 2.67 -3.85
C ILE A 12 -16.20 3.64 -3.90
N PHE A 13 -15.74 4.00 -5.09
CA PHE A 13 -14.64 4.94 -5.27
C PHE A 13 -14.91 6.30 -4.60
N ARG A 14 -16.10 6.88 -4.78
CA ARG A 14 -16.48 8.13 -4.12
C ARG A 14 -16.49 8.00 -2.60
N PHE A 15 -17.04 6.91 -2.09
CA PHE A 15 -17.06 6.64 -0.65
C PHE A 15 -15.65 6.54 -0.08
N LEU A 16 -14.76 5.77 -0.71
CA LEU A 16 -13.37 5.62 -0.29
C LEU A 16 -12.61 6.96 -0.32
N ILE A 17 -12.79 7.77 -1.37
CA ILE A 17 -12.17 9.10 -1.43
C ILE A 17 -12.67 10.02 -0.32
N ILE A 18 -13.99 10.07 -0.09
CA ILE A 18 -14.56 10.90 0.98
C ILE A 18 -13.98 10.47 2.33
N LEU A 19 -13.84 9.17 2.56
CA LEU A 19 -13.26 8.64 3.78
C LEU A 19 -11.79 9.07 3.93
N VAL A 20 -10.96 8.91 2.89
CA VAL A 20 -9.56 9.36 2.89
C VAL A 20 -9.45 10.84 3.19
N LEU A 21 -10.21 11.68 2.48
CA LEU A 21 -10.20 13.13 2.69
C LEU A 21 -10.62 13.51 4.11
N THR A 22 -11.61 12.80 4.67
CA THR A 22 -12.07 13.04 6.04
C THR A 22 -10.99 12.67 7.06
N LEU A 23 -10.36 11.50 6.91
CA LEU A 23 -9.28 11.05 7.80
C LEU A 23 -8.07 11.98 7.72
N SER A 24 -7.66 12.40 6.51
CA SER A 24 -6.57 13.37 6.33
C SER A 24 -6.89 14.73 6.96
N LEU A 25 -8.13 15.22 6.81
CA LEU A 25 -8.55 16.49 7.42
C LEU A 25 -8.56 16.41 8.95
N LEU A 26 -9.01 15.29 9.52
CA LEU A 26 -8.96 15.03 10.96
C LEU A 26 -7.52 14.94 11.47
N SER A 27 -6.63 14.30 10.73
CA SER A 27 -5.19 14.26 11.03
C SER A 27 -4.60 15.66 11.10
N ILE A 28 -4.84 16.49 10.08
CA ILE A 28 -4.29 17.86 10.02
C ILE A 28 -4.86 18.72 11.15
N THR A 29 -6.17 18.67 11.37
CA THR A 29 -6.81 19.50 12.41
C THR A 29 -6.35 19.12 13.81
N THR A 30 -6.28 17.83 14.14
CA THR A 30 -5.80 17.38 15.46
C THR A 30 -4.34 17.75 15.70
N GLN A 31 -3.47 17.66 14.69
CA GLN A 31 -2.07 18.06 14.80
C GLN A 31 -1.89 19.57 14.94
N ILE A 32 -2.69 20.38 14.23
CA ILE A 32 -2.69 21.84 14.41
C ILE A 32 -3.10 22.21 15.84
N ILE A 33 -4.19 21.64 16.35
CA ILE A 33 -4.67 21.94 17.71
C ILE A 33 -3.63 21.51 18.76
N LEU A 34 -3.00 20.35 18.59
CA LEU A 34 -1.92 19.89 19.46
C LEU A 34 -0.76 20.88 19.53
N ARG A 35 -0.36 21.46 18.39
CA ARG A 35 0.75 22.41 18.34
C ARG A 35 0.52 23.66 19.20
N PHE A 36 -0.74 24.04 19.42
CA PHE A 36 -1.12 25.21 20.22
C PHE A 36 -1.60 24.86 21.64
N SER A 37 -1.69 23.57 21.99
CA SER A 37 -2.16 23.11 23.29
C SER A 37 -1.03 22.46 24.08
N GLU A 38 -0.60 23.10 25.16
CA GLU A 38 0.39 22.51 26.06
C GLU A 38 -0.23 21.41 26.94
N ASN A 39 0.44 20.25 27.01
CA ASN A 39 0.22 19.16 27.97
C ASN A 39 -1.21 18.57 28.09
N ASN A 40 -2.00 18.57 27.02
CA ASN A 40 -3.30 17.91 27.02
C ASN A 40 -3.22 16.43 26.59
N ILE A 41 -3.19 15.53 27.57
CA ILE A 41 -3.05 14.08 27.37
C ILE A 41 -4.20 13.50 26.52
N LEU A 42 -5.44 13.99 26.71
CA LEU A 42 -6.59 13.53 25.94
C LEU A 42 -6.47 13.91 24.46
N LEU A 43 -6.03 15.14 24.19
CA LEU A 43 -5.81 15.62 22.84
C LEU A 43 -4.69 14.83 22.15
N LEU A 44 -3.63 14.47 22.89
CA LEU A 44 -2.54 13.65 22.37
C LEU A 44 -3.02 12.24 21.98
N ALA A 45 -3.86 11.62 22.81
CA ALA A 45 -4.48 10.33 22.49
C ALA A 45 -5.37 10.41 21.25
N ILE A 46 -6.21 11.45 21.14
CA ILE A 46 -7.10 11.66 19.98
C ILE A 46 -6.29 11.88 18.70
N ALA A 47 -5.26 12.73 18.74
CA ALA A 47 -4.44 12.99 17.57
C ALA A 47 -3.75 11.72 17.08
N LYS A 48 -3.24 10.87 17.98
CA LYS A 48 -2.63 9.59 17.61
C LYS A 48 -3.59 8.66 16.87
N ILE A 49 -4.88 8.69 17.20
CA ILE A 49 -5.91 7.86 16.53
C ILE A 49 -6.13 8.27 15.07
N PHE A 50 -5.96 9.55 14.75
CA PHE A 50 -6.20 10.08 13.39
C PHE A 50 -4.93 10.39 12.62
N TYR A 51 -3.76 10.26 13.23
CA TYR A 51 -2.51 10.67 12.62
C TYR A 51 -2.10 9.74 11.47
N VAL A 52 -2.16 10.25 10.23
CA VAL A 52 -1.97 9.45 9.01
C VAL A 52 -0.56 8.83 8.90
N ASP A 53 0.42 9.42 9.57
CA ASP A 53 1.83 9.01 9.54
C ASP A 53 2.20 8.06 10.69
N SER A 54 1.24 7.70 11.56
CA SER A 54 1.45 6.60 12.52
C SER A 54 0.64 5.38 12.15
N GLU A 55 1.23 4.22 12.39
CA GLU A 55 0.57 2.94 12.26
C GLU A 55 -0.19 2.53 13.55
N GLY A 56 -1.14 1.60 13.42
CA GLY A 56 -1.95 1.07 14.52
C GLY A 56 -3.15 1.94 14.90
N ASN A 57 -3.73 2.67 13.94
CA ASN A 57 -4.80 3.65 14.16
C ASN A 57 -5.90 3.59 13.08
N LEU A 58 -6.78 4.60 13.01
CA LEU A 58 -7.91 4.58 12.06
C LEU A 58 -7.46 4.70 10.58
N PRO A 59 -6.54 5.62 10.21
CA PRO A 59 -5.92 5.62 8.88
C PRO A 59 -5.28 4.29 8.48
N SER A 60 -4.47 3.67 9.36
CA SER A 60 -3.80 2.41 9.02
C SER A 60 -4.77 1.22 8.95
N LEU A 61 -5.87 1.25 9.72
CA LEU A 61 -6.95 0.27 9.57
C LEU A 61 -7.63 0.39 8.20
N TYR A 62 -7.82 1.61 7.70
CA TYR A 62 -8.39 1.84 6.39
C TYR A 62 -7.51 1.30 5.25
N SER A 63 -6.21 1.59 5.27
CA SER A 63 -5.24 1.05 4.30
C SER A 63 -5.22 -0.48 4.36
N ALA A 64 -5.14 -1.07 5.55
CA ALA A 64 -5.18 -2.53 5.74
C ALA A 64 -6.45 -3.16 5.12
N LEU A 65 -7.64 -2.64 5.45
CA LEU A 65 -8.89 -3.16 4.88
C LEU A 65 -8.99 -2.96 3.36
N SER A 66 -8.40 -1.88 2.84
CA SER A 66 -8.33 -1.63 1.39
C SER A 66 -7.43 -2.68 0.71
N LEU A 67 -6.27 -2.99 1.28
CA LEU A 67 -5.36 -4.03 0.78
C LEU A 67 -5.99 -5.43 0.84
N LEU A 68 -6.68 -5.75 1.93
CA LEU A 68 -7.44 -7.01 2.06
C LEU A 68 -8.54 -7.10 0.99
N SER A 69 -9.27 -6.01 0.76
CA SER A 69 -10.30 -5.94 -0.29
C SER A 69 -9.70 -6.19 -1.67
N CYS A 70 -8.54 -5.59 -1.97
CA CYS A 70 -7.80 -5.88 -3.20
C CYS A 70 -7.39 -7.35 -3.29
N SER A 71 -6.87 -7.94 -2.21
CA SER A 71 -6.50 -9.35 -2.17
C SER A 71 -7.68 -10.28 -2.48
N ILE A 72 -8.84 -10.03 -1.87
CA ILE A 72 -10.07 -10.81 -2.10
C ILE A 72 -10.56 -10.66 -3.54
N LEU A 73 -10.56 -9.44 -4.09
CA LEU A 73 -10.96 -9.20 -5.49
C LEU A 73 -10.02 -9.91 -6.47
N LEU A 74 -8.71 -9.89 -6.22
CA LEU A 74 -7.73 -10.60 -7.03
C LEU A 74 -7.91 -12.12 -6.94
N ALA A 75 -8.21 -12.66 -5.76
CA ALA A 75 -8.54 -14.07 -5.59
C ALA A 75 -9.82 -14.46 -6.34
N ALA A 76 -10.86 -13.63 -6.30
CA ALA A 76 -12.09 -13.84 -7.04
C ALA A 76 -11.84 -13.82 -8.56
N ILE A 77 -11.01 -12.89 -9.06
CA ILE A 77 -10.59 -12.85 -10.47
C ILE A 77 -9.82 -14.13 -10.83
N ALA A 78 -8.88 -14.56 -9.98
CA ALA A 78 -8.12 -15.80 -10.19
C ALA A 78 -9.04 -17.02 -10.29
N PHE A 79 -10.03 -17.11 -9.38
CA PHE A 79 -11.03 -18.17 -9.37
C PHE A 79 -11.81 -18.20 -10.69
N VAL A 80 -12.39 -17.07 -11.11
CA VAL A 80 -13.13 -16.97 -12.38
C VAL A 80 -12.24 -17.33 -13.58
N LYS A 81 -10.99 -16.84 -13.62
CA LYS A 81 -10.05 -17.13 -14.71
C LYS A 81 -9.64 -18.60 -14.78
N LYS A 82 -9.60 -19.29 -13.64
CA LYS A 82 -9.34 -20.73 -13.56
C LYS A 82 -10.45 -21.52 -14.28
N PHE A 83 -11.72 -21.14 -14.11
CA PHE A 83 -12.84 -21.78 -14.84
C PHE A 83 -12.82 -21.49 -16.34
N GLU A 84 -12.29 -20.35 -16.76
CA GLU A 84 -12.17 -20.01 -18.19
C GLU A 84 -10.96 -20.69 -18.87
N ASN A 85 -10.18 -21.53 -18.17
CA ASN A 85 -8.93 -22.14 -18.65
C ASN A 85 -7.94 -21.14 -19.27
N LYS A 86 -7.95 -19.89 -18.79
CA LYS A 86 -7.14 -18.82 -19.38
C LYS A 86 -5.71 -18.85 -18.87
N ARG A 87 -4.80 -18.40 -19.74
CA ARG A 87 -3.40 -18.16 -19.39
C ARG A 87 -3.31 -17.14 -18.23
N TYR A 88 -2.27 -17.29 -17.41
CA TYR A 88 -1.90 -16.38 -16.31
C TYR A 88 -2.73 -16.44 -15.01
N VAL A 89 -3.48 -17.50 -14.73
CA VAL A 89 -4.17 -17.68 -13.43
C VAL A 89 -3.21 -17.55 -12.24
N ASN A 90 -2.04 -18.17 -12.32
CA ASN A 90 -1.03 -18.12 -11.25
C ASN A 90 -0.55 -16.70 -10.94
N TYR A 91 -0.59 -15.78 -11.91
CA TYR A 91 -0.20 -14.37 -11.70
C TYR A 91 -1.24 -13.64 -10.86
N TRP A 92 -2.54 -13.90 -11.08
CA TRP A 92 -3.62 -13.36 -10.25
C TRP A 92 -3.57 -13.92 -8.83
N ILE A 93 -3.27 -15.22 -8.67
CA ILE A 93 -3.06 -15.83 -7.35
C ILE A 93 -1.87 -15.16 -6.66
N GLY A 94 -0.74 -15.01 -7.35
CA GLY A 94 0.44 -14.34 -6.81
C GLY A 94 0.15 -12.91 -6.36
N LEU A 95 -0.60 -12.13 -7.16
CA LEU A 95 -1.01 -10.77 -6.77
C LEU A 95 -1.91 -10.78 -5.53
N SER A 96 -2.87 -11.72 -5.45
CA SER A 96 -3.72 -11.85 -4.26
C SER A 96 -2.90 -12.12 -3.00
N LEU A 97 -1.91 -13.02 -3.09
CA LEU A 97 -1.01 -13.33 -1.97
C LEU A 97 -0.11 -12.14 -1.59
N ILE A 98 0.38 -11.38 -2.56
CA ILE A 98 1.18 -10.17 -2.31
C ILE A 98 0.33 -9.12 -1.58
N PHE A 99 -0.90 -8.86 -2.03
CA PHE A 99 -1.78 -7.92 -1.33
C PHE A 99 -2.21 -8.42 0.05
N LEU A 100 -2.32 -9.74 0.24
CA LEU A 100 -2.56 -10.33 1.56
C LEU A 100 -1.37 -10.13 2.50
N PHE A 101 -0.15 -10.28 1.98
CA PHE A 101 1.07 -9.98 2.72
C PHE A 101 1.14 -8.50 3.09
N LEU A 102 0.85 -7.59 2.16
CA LEU A 102 0.80 -6.15 2.44
C LEU A 102 -0.26 -5.78 3.49
N PHE A 103 -1.42 -6.45 3.47
CA PHE A 103 -2.42 -6.28 4.53
C PHE A 103 -1.87 -6.66 5.91
N TRP A 104 -1.16 -7.78 6.00
CA TRP A 104 -0.53 -8.24 7.24
C TRP A 104 0.58 -7.29 7.69
N ASP A 105 1.38 -6.82 6.75
CA ASP A 105 2.44 -5.87 6.98
C ASP A 105 1.90 -4.57 7.59
N GLU A 106 0.90 -3.95 6.96
CA GLU A 106 0.21 -2.76 7.46
C GLU A 106 -0.42 -2.97 8.86
N SER A 107 -0.84 -4.20 9.17
CA SER A 107 -1.50 -4.51 10.45
C SER A 107 -0.51 -4.79 11.58
N VAL A 108 0.70 -5.26 11.27
CA VAL A 108 1.67 -5.80 12.25
C VAL A 108 3.05 -5.15 12.15
N GLN A 109 3.22 -4.19 11.25
CA GLN A 109 4.42 -3.36 11.10
C GLN A 109 5.66 -4.22 10.80
N ILE A 110 5.51 -5.18 9.87
CA ILE A 110 6.57 -6.16 9.62
C ILE A 110 7.76 -5.45 9.00
N HIS A 111 7.52 -4.57 8.02
CA HIS A 111 8.56 -3.81 7.35
C HIS A 111 9.21 -2.83 8.32
N GLU A 112 8.47 -2.11 9.17
CA GLU A 112 9.07 -1.22 10.20
C GLU A 112 10.10 -1.97 11.07
N LYS A 113 9.76 -3.16 11.56
CA LYS A 113 10.68 -4.00 12.35
C LYS A 113 11.92 -4.42 11.56
N LEU A 114 11.78 -4.65 10.26
CA LEU A 114 12.91 -4.94 9.36
C LEU A 114 13.77 -3.69 9.13
N LEU A 115 13.17 -2.49 9.11
CA LEU A 115 13.88 -1.22 8.95
C LEU A 115 14.66 -0.82 10.21
N ASP A 116 14.12 -1.10 11.38
CA ASP A 116 14.80 -0.92 12.67
C ASP A 116 16.02 -1.84 12.84
N THR A 117 16.08 -2.92 12.06
CA THR A 117 17.24 -3.82 12.07
C THR A 117 18.42 -3.15 11.36
N SER A 118 19.66 -3.47 11.74
CA SER A 118 20.86 -2.96 11.05
C SER A 118 21.04 -3.48 9.61
N LEU A 119 20.17 -4.37 9.12
CA LEU A 119 20.23 -4.99 7.79
C LEU A 119 20.30 -3.98 6.65
N PRO A 120 19.40 -2.99 6.51
CA PRO A 120 19.44 -2.06 5.36
C PRO A 120 20.73 -1.24 5.36
N THR A 121 21.24 -0.92 6.55
CA THR A 121 22.45 -0.13 6.75
C THR A 121 23.72 -0.91 6.42
N GLN A 122 23.73 -2.21 6.72
CA GLN A 122 24.81 -3.13 6.33
C GLN A 122 24.83 -3.35 4.82
N ILE A 123 23.66 -3.50 4.19
CA ILE A 123 23.58 -3.65 2.73
C ILE A 123 24.12 -2.38 2.06
N LEU A 124 23.74 -1.20 2.55
CA LEU A 124 24.23 0.08 2.04
C LEU A 124 25.77 0.16 2.09
N SER A 125 26.38 -0.22 3.22
CA SER A 125 27.84 -0.18 3.39
C SER A 125 28.57 -1.22 2.54
N LEU A 126 28.00 -2.41 2.30
CA LEU A 126 28.56 -3.41 1.39
C LEU A 126 28.68 -2.90 -0.05
N PHE A 127 27.77 -2.02 -0.47
CA PHE A 127 27.81 -1.37 -1.79
C PHE A 127 28.64 -0.07 -1.80
N GLY A 128 29.28 0.29 -0.67
CA GLY A 128 30.05 1.53 -0.55
C GLY A 128 29.19 2.79 -0.69
N LEU A 129 27.88 2.67 -0.45
CA LEU A 129 26.94 3.79 -0.53
C LEU A 129 26.85 4.46 0.84
N GLU A 130 26.85 5.78 0.85
CA GLU A 130 26.58 6.58 2.05
C GLU A 130 25.10 6.95 2.12
N ARG A 131 24.61 7.25 3.32
CA ARG A 131 23.24 7.79 3.53
C ARG A 131 23.15 9.23 3.04
N GLN A 132 23.14 9.41 1.72
CA GLN A 132 23.04 10.71 1.09
C GLN A 132 22.04 10.66 -0.08
N GLY A 133 21.30 11.75 -0.29
CA GLY A 133 20.33 11.87 -1.38
C GLY A 133 19.23 10.81 -1.31
N VAL A 134 19.03 10.06 -2.40
CA VAL A 134 18.00 9.01 -2.50
C VAL A 134 18.22 7.87 -1.50
N PHE A 135 19.43 7.67 -0.98
CA PHE A 135 19.73 6.62 0.01
C PHE A 135 19.70 7.12 1.46
N THR A 136 19.15 8.31 1.70
CA THR A 136 18.93 8.82 3.06
C THR A 136 18.10 7.81 3.88
N PHE A 137 17.09 7.22 3.24
CA PHE A 137 16.31 6.13 3.81
C PHE A 137 16.94 4.80 3.40
N SER A 138 17.51 4.10 4.38
CA SER A 138 18.26 2.87 4.12
C SER A 138 17.38 1.75 3.53
N TRP A 139 16.06 1.80 3.73
CA TRP A 139 15.12 0.80 3.20
C TRP A 139 15.01 0.79 1.67
N ILE A 140 15.32 1.91 1.02
CA ILE A 140 15.25 2.06 -0.44
C ILE A 140 16.18 1.06 -1.14
N VAL A 141 17.30 0.71 -0.51
CA VAL A 141 18.24 -0.30 -1.03
C VAL A 141 17.61 -1.70 -1.13
N VAL A 142 16.61 -1.99 -0.29
CA VAL A 142 15.85 -3.25 -0.29
C VAL A 142 14.65 -3.16 -1.23
N ALA A 143 13.92 -2.03 -1.19
CA ALA A 143 12.70 -1.87 -1.97
C ALA A 143 12.92 -1.78 -3.49
N ILE A 144 13.96 -1.07 -3.95
CA ILE A 144 14.22 -0.91 -5.39
C ILE A 144 14.45 -2.27 -6.09
N PRO A 145 15.37 -3.14 -5.62
CA PRO A 145 15.56 -4.46 -6.23
C PRO A 145 14.29 -5.31 -6.21
N LEU A 146 13.53 -5.28 -5.11
CA LEU A 146 12.30 -6.06 -4.98
C LEU A 146 11.23 -5.60 -5.98
N LEU A 147 11.03 -4.28 -6.11
CA LEU A 147 10.12 -3.70 -7.11
C LEU A 147 10.59 -3.99 -8.55
N MET A 148 11.89 -3.98 -8.81
CA MET A 148 12.45 -4.30 -10.13
C MET A 148 12.20 -5.76 -10.52
N VAL A 149 12.48 -6.71 -9.60
CA VAL A 149 12.21 -8.13 -9.81
C VAL A 149 10.71 -8.37 -10.02
N PHE A 150 9.86 -7.77 -9.17
CA PHE A 150 8.41 -7.85 -9.30
C PHE A 150 7.93 -7.32 -10.67
N SER A 151 8.41 -6.16 -11.08
CA SER A 151 8.03 -5.53 -12.36
C SER A 151 8.42 -6.39 -13.56
N LEU A 152 9.64 -6.93 -13.56
CA LEU A 152 10.12 -7.82 -14.62
C LEU A 152 9.30 -9.12 -14.69
N PHE A 153 9.02 -9.72 -13.54
CA PHE A 153 8.24 -10.96 -13.46
C PHE A 153 6.81 -10.75 -13.97
N TYR A 154 6.16 -9.65 -13.58
CA TYR A 154 4.78 -9.34 -13.97
C TYR A 154 4.64 -8.61 -15.31
N PHE A 155 5.74 -8.22 -15.98
CA PHE A 155 5.71 -7.41 -17.20
C PHE A 155 4.88 -8.03 -18.33
N LYS A 156 5.14 -9.30 -18.66
CA LYS A 156 4.41 -10.01 -19.72
C LYS A 156 2.92 -10.17 -19.40
N PHE A 157 2.61 -10.39 -18.12
CA PHE A 157 1.23 -10.46 -17.64
C PHE A 157 0.53 -9.10 -17.78
N PHE A 158 1.18 -8.02 -17.36
CA PHE A 158 0.65 -6.66 -17.47
C PHE A 158 0.33 -6.28 -18.94
N LEU A 159 1.23 -6.61 -19.87
CA LEU A 159 1.01 -6.34 -21.30
C LEU A 159 -0.21 -7.10 -21.86
N SER A 160 -0.54 -8.27 -21.31
CA SER A 160 -1.66 -9.10 -21.74
C SER A 160 -3.05 -8.58 -21.33
N LEU A 161 -3.12 -7.62 -20.40
CA LEU A 161 -4.37 -7.05 -19.92
C LEU A 161 -5.07 -6.21 -21.01
N SER A 162 -6.36 -5.91 -20.84
CA SER A 162 -7.06 -4.98 -21.73
C SER A 162 -6.57 -3.54 -21.50
N PHE A 163 -6.68 -2.67 -22.51
CA PHE A 163 -6.20 -1.28 -22.43
C PHE A 163 -6.80 -0.52 -21.23
N ARG A 164 -8.09 -0.72 -20.95
CA ARG A 164 -8.78 -0.10 -19.81
C ARG A 164 -8.19 -0.56 -18.47
N ILE A 165 -7.94 -1.85 -18.30
CA ILE A 165 -7.38 -2.40 -17.05
C ILE A 165 -5.93 -1.95 -16.87
N LYS A 166 -5.11 -1.98 -17.94
CA LYS A 166 -3.73 -1.48 -17.89
C LYS A 166 -3.65 -0.05 -17.37
N ARG A 167 -4.49 0.84 -17.90
CA ARG A 167 -4.50 2.25 -17.50
C ARG A 167 -4.87 2.42 -16.02
N LEU A 168 -5.85 1.66 -15.54
CA LEU A 168 -6.25 1.70 -14.12
C LEU A 168 -5.14 1.17 -13.21
N PHE A 169 -4.47 0.07 -13.58
CA PHE A 169 -3.32 -0.44 -12.84
C PHE A 169 -2.16 0.55 -12.80
N LEU A 170 -1.86 1.22 -13.91
CA LEU A 170 -0.81 2.25 -13.94
C LEU A 170 -1.13 3.43 -13.05
N ILE A 171 -2.36 3.94 -13.09
CA ILE A 171 -2.79 5.04 -12.21
C ILE A 171 -2.67 4.60 -10.75
N ALA A 172 -3.19 3.42 -10.41
CA ALA A 172 -3.11 2.89 -9.05
C ALA A 172 -1.66 2.68 -8.59
N MET A 173 -0.79 2.13 -9.44
CA MET A 173 0.64 1.94 -9.15
C MET A 173 1.32 3.28 -8.90
N LEU A 174 1.12 4.27 -9.77
CA LEU A 174 1.73 5.60 -9.62
C LEU A 174 1.25 6.30 -8.35
N THR A 175 -0.04 6.18 -8.02
CA THR A 175 -0.59 6.75 -6.79
C THR A 175 -0.06 6.04 -5.54
N PHE A 176 -0.04 4.71 -5.52
CA PHE A 176 0.36 3.94 -4.35
C PHE A 176 1.87 3.98 -4.11
N VAL A 177 2.67 3.62 -5.13
CA VAL A 177 4.14 3.62 -5.03
C VAL A 177 4.69 5.04 -4.97
N GLY A 178 4.09 5.98 -5.71
CA GLY A 178 4.46 7.39 -5.64
C GLY A 178 4.09 8.04 -4.31
N GLY A 179 3.01 7.59 -3.66
CA GLY A 179 2.66 7.98 -2.30
C GLY A 179 3.72 7.50 -1.30
N ALA A 180 4.03 6.19 -1.30
CA ALA A 180 5.02 5.61 -0.41
C ALA A 180 6.41 6.27 -0.58
N LEU A 181 6.94 6.33 -1.81
CA LEU A 181 8.25 6.95 -2.05
C LEU A 181 8.24 8.48 -1.89
N GLY A 182 7.12 9.16 -2.11
CA GLY A 182 7.07 10.62 -2.10
C GLY A 182 6.74 11.24 -0.74
N MET A 183 6.09 10.48 0.15
CA MET A 183 5.67 10.96 1.47
C MET A 183 6.50 10.36 2.61
N GLU A 184 7.06 9.16 2.45
CA GLU A 184 7.95 8.56 3.47
C GLU A 184 9.42 8.99 3.32
N MET A 185 9.77 9.64 2.19
CA MET A 185 11.08 10.28 1.98
C MET A 185 11.09 11.73 2.48
#